data_AF-A0A6A0R6H1-F1
#
_entry.id   AF-A0A6A0R6H1-F1
#
_cell.length_a   1.000
_cell.length_b   1.000
_cell.length_c   1.000
_cell.angle_alpha   90.00
_cell.angle_beta   90.00
_cell.angle_gamma   90.00
#
_symmetry.space_group_name_H-M   'P 1'
#
loop_
_entity.id
_entity.type
_entity.pdbx_description
1 polymer ?
#
loop_
_entity_poly.entity_id
_entity_poly.type
_entity_poly.pdbx_seq_one_letter_code
_entity_poly.pdbx_strand_id
1 'polypeptide(L)'
;MNKLTLLFCFIFLASLSSLAQSKAYLDIGNVKALVNSNGLLFQDETNQMGSYEVPKGSGINSIKSTAFWMTSMDTINNLIQYNYGFDAFGTMGNLNSIQTGPVDIVHQKKDTSSQFQRLWKINKSEIDFHIQNWSSPSYTIPASIMDWPGNGNANTAKILAPFIDLDGDSIYEPQMGEYPLIEGDQAIYVIANNFNDNLPDTIYDYIRGDTSKPWVFTDSTINGTQSLTQIEMHLMVYAYANQPEEISNAVFIKAKLHNRSNSSKNDYANFRFSVLSYFDLGFSRDNYLGTDTSRNMYYCYNGDNYDESTINNLGYGSNLGVQGLKFLDQNIASTMRVPVNHNAVSGYYEFPFHVYNYQKNNWLNGVPLSYGGSGYYYELSCGDSSKNPNFIFPGDPTLTGDTSQWTELNPCFGDSSKAITPGDRRMIGSPDLPRNFLHKSSMEFNFAYVFARDSSSNIGSVTALQIAADTVQAFFNKKTNGIQKVLKSRTEFTIYPNPANNWVQISTKSKNFEIEVLDMKGSVLYRKTNSLQIDVSNFHSGIYFIRLIEENQIQTKKLVIAK
;
A
#
# COMPACT_ATOMS: atom_id res chain seq x y z
N MET A 1 57.61 -44.80 25.37
CA MET A 1 57.38 -43.84 24.28
C MET A 1 56.17 -44.30 23.49
N ASN A 2 55.00 -43.70 23.68
CA ASN A 2 53.87 -43.84 22.76
C ASN A 2 53.21 -42.47 22.63
N LYS A 3 53.18 -41.95 21.40
CA LYS A 3 52.69 -40.62 21.04
C LYS A 3 51.15 -40.62 21.06
N LEU A 4 50.60 -39.66 21.79
CA LEU A 4 49.19 -39.30 21.78
C LEU A 4 48.98 -38.29 20.64
N THR A 5 48.19 -38.63 19.62
CA THR A 5 47.80 -37.71 18.55
C THR A 5 46.40 -37.20 18.85
N LEU A 6 46.30 -35.94 19.29
CA LEU A 6 45.04 -35.22 19.47
C LEU A 6 44.58 -34.69 18.10
N LEU A 7 43.45 -35.17 17.60
CA LEU A 7 42.83 -34.65 16.38
C LEU A 7 41.94 -33.45 16.75
N PHE A 8 42.41 -32.24 16.49
CA PHE A 8 41.62 -31.02 16.57
C PHE A 8 40.66 -30.97 15.38
N CYS A 9 39.37 -31.15 15.62
CA CYS A 9 38.33 -30.97 14.61
C CYS A 9 38.02 -29.47 14.51
N PHE A 10 38.56 -28.80 13.48
CA PHE A 10 38.16 -27.45 13.11
C PHE A 10 36.75 -27.50 12.52
N ILE A 11 35.76 -27.06 13.28
CA ILE A 11 34.43 -26.74 12.73
C ILE A 11 34.59 -25.43 11.96
N PHE A 12 34.74 -25.54 10.64
CA PHE A 12 34.55 -24.42 9.73
C PHE A 12 33.05 -24.07 9.75
N LEU A 13 32.69 -23.01 10.48
CA LEU A 13 31.45 -22.27 10.22
C LEU A 13 31.62 -21.62 8.84
N ALA A 14 31.18 -22.32 7.79
CA ALA A 14 30.92 -21.69 6.51
C ALA A 14 29.76 -20.72 6.73
N SER A 15 30.06 -19.42 6.83
CA SER A 15 29.07 -18.37 6.63
C SER A 15 28.56 -18.51 5.20
N LEU A 16 27.50 -19.28 5.00
CA LEU A 16 26.68 -19.19 3.82
C LEU A 16 26.11 -17.77 3.84
N SER A 17 26.78 -16.84 3.15
CA SER A 17 26.18 -15.57 2.79
C SER A 17 25.01 -15.92 1.86
N SER A 18 23.82 -16.10 2.43
CA SER A 18 22.60 -16.14 1.66
C SER A 18 22.56 -14.84 0.85
N LEU A 19 22.59 -14.95 -0.48
CA LEU A 19 22.30 -13.81 -1.33
C LEU A 19 20.94 -13.26 -0.89
N ALA A 20 20.91 -11.96 -0.64
CA ALA A 20 19.70 -11.25 -0.29
C ALA A 20 18.59 -11.59 -1.29
N GLN A 21 17.46 -12.12 -0.81
CA GLN A 21 16.32 -12.40 -1.66
C GLN A 21 15.67 -11.06 -2.05
N SER A 22 15.97 -10.59 -3.26
CA SER A 22 15.46 -9.31 -3.79
C SER A 22 14.10 -9.43 -4.47
N LYS A 23 13.64 -10.66 -4.76
CA LYS A 23 12.33 -10.92 -5.35
C LYS A 23 11.73 -12.24 -4.89
N ALA A 24 10.40 -12.31 -4.79
CA ALA A 24 9.65 -13.53 -4.51
C ALA A 24 8.26 -13.48 -5.16
N TYR A 25 7.75 -14.66 -5.50
CA TYR A 25 6.37 -14.80 -5.96
C TYR A 25 5.43 -14.99 -4.78
N LEU A 26 4.33 -14.24 -4.76
CA LEU A 26 3.10 -14.62 -4.08
C LEU A 26 2.36 -15.60 -4.98
N ASP A 27 2.28 -16.87 -4.61
CA ASP A 27 1.89 -18.00 -5.45
C ASP A 27 0.83 -18.90 -4.79
N ILE A 28 -0.19 -18.28 -4.18
CA ILE A 28 -1.28 -18.94 -3.47
C ILE A 28 -2.64 -18.68 -4.15
N GLY A 29 -3.65 -19.51 -3.85
CA GLY A 29 -4.96 -19.42 -4.52
C GLY A 29 -4.81 -19.60 -6.03
N ASN A 30 -5.40 -18.69 -6.80
CA ASN A 30 -5.36 -18.69 -8.26
C ASN A 30 -4.44 -17.59 -8.85
N VAL A 31 -3.55 -17.03 -8.04
CA VAL A 31 -2.62 -15.98 -8.47
C VAL A 31 -1.17 -16.43 -8.34
N LYS A 32 -0.32 -15.95 -9.26
CA LYS A 32 1.13 -15.97 -9.14
C LYS A 32 1.67 -14.59 -9.51
N ALA A 33 2.06 -13.82 -8.50
CA ALA A 33 2.41 -12.41 -8.65
C ALA A 33 3.81 -12.12 -8.07
N LEU A 34 4.67 -11.46 -8.83
CA LEU A 34 6.03 -11.11 -8.40
C LEU A 34 6.02 -9.87 -7.49
N VAL A 35 6.81 -9.93 -6.42
CA VAL A 35 7.06 -8.80 -5.52
C VAL A 35 8.57 -8.58 -5.45
N ASN A 36 9.02 -7.34 -5.67
CA ASN A 36 10.41 -6.94 -5.54
C ASN A 36 10.65 -6.23 -4.20
N SER A 37 11.86 -6.38 -3.65
CA SER A 37 12.21 -5.86 -2.33
C SER A 37 12.34 -4.33 -2.30
N ASN A 38 12.34 -3.66 -3.46
CA ASN A 38 12.31 -2.20 -3.60
C ASN A 38 10.87 -1.65 -3.60
N GLY A 39 9.85 -2.50 -3.46
CA GLY A 39 8.45 -2.10 -3.45
C GLY A 39 7.78 -2.05 -4.82
N LEU A 40 8.51 -2.24 -5.92
CA LEU A 40 7.92 -2.42 -7.25
C LEU A 40 7.18 -3.75 -7.31
N LEU A 41 5.91 -3.71 -7.70
CA LEU A 41 5.07 -4.89 -7.78
C LEU A 41 4.88 -5.34 -9.24
N PHE A 42 4.81 -6.65 -9.42
CA PHE A 42 4.31 -7.32 -10.62
C PHE A 42 5.12 -7.15 -11.90
N GLN A 43 6.37 -6.70 -11.79
CA GLN A 43 7.29 -6.60 -12.92
C GLN A 43 8.53 -7.44 -12.67
N ASP A 44 8.92 -8.24 -13.67
CA ASP A 44 10.26 -8.80 -13.72
C ASP A 44 11.22 -7.75 -14.30
N GLU A 45 11.90 -7.02 -13.43
CA GLU A 45 12.82 -5.93 -13.81
C GLU A 45 13.93 -6.38 -14.75
N THR A 46 14.30 -7.66 -14.73
CA THR A 46 15.35 -8.22 -15.61
C THR A 46 14.89 -8.29 -17.06
N ASN A 47 13.67 -8.76 -17.29
CA ASN A 47 13.11 -8.97 -18.63
C ASN A 47 12.16 -7.83 -19.06
N GLN A 48 11.87 -6.90 -18.15
CA GLN A 48 10.88 -5.82 -18.31
C GLN A 48 9.48 -6.33 -18.68
N MET A 49 9.11 -7.50 -18.15
CA MET A 49 7.83 -8.17 -18.42
C MET A 49 6.89 -8.12 -17.22
N GLY A 50 5.59 -8.16 -17.51
CA GLY A 50 4.56 -8.38 -16.50
C GLY A 50 4.69 -9.72 -15.81
N SER A 51 4.33 -9.73 -14.54
CA SER A 51 4.45 -10.88 -13.65
C SER A 51 3.33 -10.90 -12.60
N TYR A 52 2.11 -10.54 -13.01
CA TYR A 52 0.86 -10.83 -12.32
C TYR A 52 0.08 -11.84 -13.14
N GLU A 53 0.31 -13.13 -12.90
CA GLU A 53 -0.33 -14.22 -13.64
C GLU A 53 -1.62 -14.63 -12.94
N VAL A 54 -2.75 -14.51 -13.64
CA VAL A 54 -4.08 -14.89 -13.17
C VAL A 54 -4.95 -15.33 -14.35
N PRO A 55 -5.54 -16.53 -14.35
CA PRO A 55 -5.31 -17.64 -13.43
C PRO A 55 -3.85 -18.12 -13.41
N LYS A 56 -3.37 -18.51 -12.24
CA LYS A 56 -2.06 -19.15 -12.08
C LYS A 56 -1.96 -20.41 -12.94
N GLY A 57 -0.88 -20.53 -13.70
CA GLY A 57 -0.63 -21.62 -14.65
C GLY A 57 -1.09 -21.32 -16.08
N SER A 58 -1.73 -20.18 -16.35
CA SER A 58 -2.15 -19.79 -17.70
C SER A 58 -1.01 -19.22 -18.56
N GLY A 59 0.04 -18.67 -17.95
CA GLY A 59 1.06 -17.88 -18.63
C GLY A 59 0.57 -16.50 -19.10
N ILE A 60 -0.67 -16.12 -18.80
CA ILE A 60 -1.27 -14.82 -19.15
C ILE A 60 -1.18 -13.90 -17.94
N ASN A 61 -0.72 -12.67 -18.15
CA ASN A 61 -0.63 -11.66 -17.11
C ASN A 61 -1.78 -10.65 -17.23
N SER A 62 -2.15 -10.02 -16.12
CA SER A 62 -3.16 -8.93 -16.11
C SER A 62 -2.57 -7.54 -15.82
N ILE A 63 -1.35 -7.49 -15.26
CA ILE A 63 -0.64 -6.27 -14.88
C ILE A 63 0.82 -6.41 -15.32
N LYS A 64 1.33 -5.37 -16.00
CA LYS A 64 2.74 -5.26 -16.37
C LYS A 64 3.62 -4.86 -15.19
N SER A 65 3.13 -3.88 -14.44
CA SER A 65 3.82 -3.31 -13.29
C SER A 65 2.86 -2.45 -12.47
N THR A 66 3.16 -2.32 -11.18
CA THR A 66 2.58 -1.31 -10.31
C THR A 66 3.68 -0.63 -9.51
N ALA A 67 3.64 0.71 -9.49
CA ALA A 67 4.48 1.55 -8.64
C ALA A 67 3.66 2.45 -7.70
N PHE A 68 4.33 2.94 -6.65
CA PHE A 68 3.77 3.92 -5.72
C PHE A 68 4.37 5.30 -5.99
N TRP A 69 3.49 6.30 -6.11
CA TRP A 69 3.87 7.68 -6.36
C TRP A 69 3.60 8.52 -5.12
N MET A 70 4.66 9.08 -4.56
CA MET A 70 4.65 9.98 -3.41
C MET A 70 5.18 11.34 -3.85
N THR A 71 4.41 12.41 -3.62
CA THR A 71 4.89 13.77 -3.89
C THR A 71 4.42 14.76 -2.83
N SER A 72 5.12 15.88 -2.72
CA SER A 72 4.64 17.10 -2.04
C SER A 72 5.14 18.32 -2.78
N MET A 73 4.39 19.41 -2.69
CA MET A 73 4.80 20.73 -3.14
C MET A 73 4.62 21.69 -1.97
N ASP A 74 5.73 22.16 -1.42
CA ASP A 74 5.78 23.03 -0.25
C ASP A 74 6.49 24.34 -0.61
N THR A 75 6.32 25.38 0.22
CA THR A 75 7.04 26.65 0.06
C THR A 75 8.03 26.79 1.21
N ILE A 76 9.33 26.78 0.91
CA ILE A 76 10.40 26.95 1.90
C ILE A 76 11.21 28.18 1.51
N ASN A 77 11.38 29.13 2.44
CA ASN A 77 12.14 30.37 2.21
C ASN A 77 11.70 31.14 0.94
N ASN A 78 10.39 31.19 0.65
CA ASN A 78 9.78 31.78 -0.55
C ASN A 78 10.15 31.10 -1.88
N LEU A 79 10.73 29.89 -1.85
CA LEU A 79 10.94 29.06 -3.03
C LEU A 79 10.03 27.83 -2.98
N ILE A 80 9.61 27.37 -4.14
CA ILE A 80 8.82 26.13 -4.25
C ILE A 80 9.77 24.95 -4.11
N GLN A 81 9.49 24.04 -3.18
CA GLN A 81 10.17 22.75 -3.07
C GLN A 81 9.23 21.64 -3.52
N TYR A 82 9.70 20.83 -4.48
CA TYR A 82 9.02 19.60 -4.90
C TYR A 82 9.70 18.40 -4.26
N ASN A 83 8.96 17.71 -3.40
CA ASN A 83 9.42 16.47 -2.81
C ASN A 83 8.83 15.29 -3.59
N TYR A 84 9.63 14.25 -3.88
CA TYR A 84 9.14 13.10 -4.64
C TYR A 84 9.72 11.74 -4.22
N GLY A 85 8.95 10.70 -4.46
CA GLY A 85 9.33 9.30 -4.31
C GLY A 85 8.48 8.47 -5.25
N PHE A 86 9.03 8.10 -6.39
CA PHE A 86 8.33 7.31 -7.39
C PHE A 86 9.30 6.39 -8.12
N ASP A 87 8.73 5.40 -8.79
CA ASP A 87 9.39 4.63 -9.84
C ASP A 87 8.99 5.23 -11.19
N ALA A 88 9.99 5.60 -12.00
CA ALA A 88 9.83 6.32 -13.25
C ALA A 88 9.91 5.33 -14.42
N PHE A 89 8.82 5.18 -15.18
CA PHE A 89 8.88 4.40 -16.42
C PHE A 89 9.47 5.25 -17.55
N GLY A 90 10.79 5.52 -17.53
CA GLY A 90 11.43 6.37 -18.55
C GLY A 90 12.94 6.62 -18.41
N THR A 91 13.57 7.01 -19.52
CA THR A 91 15.01 7.07 -19.83
C THR A 91 15.87 8.12 -19.08
N MET A 92 15.39 8.71 -17.97
CA MET A 92 16.32 9.29 -17.00
C MET A 92 16.84 8.15 -16.13
N GLY A 93 17.86 7.45 -16.64
CA GLY A 93 18.39 6.22 -16.06
C GLY A 93 18.39 6.21 -14.54
N ASN A 94 17.89 5.13 -13.95
CA ASN A 94 18.02 4.82 -12.53
C ASN A 94 17.54 5.90 -11.55
N LEU A 95 16.46 6.63 -11.85
CA LEU A 95 15.72 7.38 -10.83
C LEU A 95 14.81 6.46 -9.98
N ASN A 96 15.17 5.18 -9.81
CA ASN A 96 14.58 4.33 -8.78
C ASN A 96 15.01 4.91 -7.42
N SER A 97 14.20 5.85 -6.94
CA SER A 97 14.43 6.55 -5.69
C SER A 97 14.19 5.65 -4.48
N ILE A 98 13.44 4.55 -4.67
CA ILE A 98 13.04 3.62 -3.63
C ILE A 98 14.05 2.47 -3.56
N GLN A 99 14.58 2.24 -2.37
CA GLN A 99 15.62 1.27 -2.06
C GLN A 99 15.15 0.33 -0.96
N THR A 100 15.63 -0.91 -0.98
CA THR A 100 15.26 -1.94 0.00
C THR A 100 15.80 -1.61 1.39
N GLY A 101 15.02 -1.94 2.41
CA GLY A 101 15.39 -1.84 3.82
C GLY A 101 14.78 -0.62 4.53
N PRO A 102 14.92 -0.58 5.86
CA PRO A 102 14.44 0.52 6.69
C PRO A 102 15.38 1.73 6.63
N VAL A 103 14.99 2.76 7.37
CA VAL A 103 15.74 3.99 7.60
C VAL A 103 16.55 3.86 8.89
N ASP A 104 17.81 4.27 8.82
CA ASP A 104 18.63 4.60 9.98
C ASP A 104 18.11 5.91 10.56
N ILE A 105 17.29 5.81 11.61
CA ILE A 105 16.61 6.93 12.25
C ILE A 105 17.56 7.77 13.11
N VAL A 106 18.74 7.25 13.45
CA VAL A 106 19.76 7.96 14.24
C VAL A 106 20.54 8.93 13.35
N HIS A 107 21.04 8.43 12.22
CA HIS A 107 21.86 9.19 11.28
C HIS A 107 21.05 9.81 10.13
N GLN A 108 19.73 9.57 10.07
CA GLN A 108 18.80 10.11 9.07
C GLN A 108 19.21 9.74 7.64
N LYS A 109 19.42 8.44 7.44
CA LYS A 109 19.89 7.85 6.18
C LYS A 109 19.25 6.52 5.90
N LYS A 110 19.50 5.96 4.72
CA LYS A 110 19.15 4.56 4.45
C LYS A 110 19.97 3.60 5.32
N ASP A 111 19.34 2.56 5.84
CA ASP A 111 20.06 1.43 6.44
C ASP A 111 20.63 0.52 5.33
N THR A 112 21.87 0.08 5.48
CA THR A 112 22.56 -0.79 4.52
C THR A 112 22.92 -2.15 5.11
N SER A 113 22.34 -2.51 6.26
CA SER A 113 22.60 -3.77 6.95
C SER A 113 22.04 -4.92 6.13
N SER A 114 22.87 -5.92 5.84
CA SER A 114 22.51 -7.05 4.97
C SER A 114 21.23 -7.79 5.41
N GLN A 115 20.94 -7.81 6.72
CA GLN A 115 19.74 -8.43 7.28
C GLN A 115 18.43 -7.85 6.72
N PHE A 116 18.43 -6.57 6.32
CA PHE A 116 17.23 -5.89 5.84
C PHE A 116 17.21 -5.66 4.33
N GLN A 117 18.27 -6.01 3.61
CA GLN A 117 18.36 -5.84 2.15
C GLN A 117 17.61 -6.95 1.40
N ARG A 118 16.40 -7.29 1.83
CA ARG A 118 15.58 -8.41 1.31
C ARG A 118 14.09 -8.16 1.53
N LEU A 119 13.28 -9.08 1.04
CA LEU A 119 11.88 -9.25 1.45
C LEU A 119 11.69 -10.53 2.27
N TRP A 120 10.51 -10.67 2.89
CA TRP A 120 10.19 -11.83 3.73
C TRP A 120 8.89 -12.49 3.28
N LYS A 121 9.03 -13.63 2.59
CA LYS A 121 7.90 -14.49 2.23
C LYS A 121 7.62 -15.49 3.35
N ILE A 122 6.35 -15.67 3.67
CA ILE A 122 5.91 -16.59 4.73
C ILE A 122 4.54 -17.19 4.42
N ASN A 123 4.36 -18.45 4.80
CA ASN A 123 3.07 -19.14 4.71
C ASN A 123 2.44 -19.30 6.09
N LYS A 124 1.11 -19.17 6.16
CA LYS A 124 0.36 -19.41 7.40
C LYS A 124 0.59 -20.83 7.94
N SER A 125 0.76 -21.82 7.07
CA SER A 125 1.06 -23.20 7.48
C SER A 125 2.39 -23.35 8.22
N GLU A 126 3.40 -22.54 7.87
CA GLU A 126 4.70 -22.53 8.58
C GLU A 126 4.53 -21.98 10.00
N ILE A 127 3.73 -20.92 10.13
CA ILE A 127 3.37 -20.32 11.42
C ILE A 127 2.58 -21.32 12.27
N ASP A 128 1.53 -21.95 11.70
CA ASP A 128 0.72 -22.94 12.40
C ASP A 128 1.55 -24.13 12.89
N PHE A 129 2.53 -24.57 12.08
CA PHE A 129 3.47 -25.62 12.46
C PHE A 129 4.42 -25.17 13.57
N HIS A 130 4.94 -23.94 13.51
CA HIS A 130 5.78 -23.36 14.56
C HIS A 130 5.06 -23.29 15.91
N ILE A 131 3.84 -22.75 15.93
CA ILE A 131 3.00 -22.65 17.13
C ILE A 131 2.85 -24.01 17.84
N GLN A 132 2.72 -25.09 17.07
CA GLN A 132 2.52 -26.43 17.61
C GLN A 132 3.82 -27.11 18.09
N ASN A 133 4.99 -26.69 17.59
CA ASN A 133 6.23 -27.47 17.72
C ASN A 133 7.41 -26.71 18.32
N TRP A 134 7.33 -25.39 18.54
CA TRP A 134 8.46 -24.56 18.96
C TRP A 134 9.20 -25.07 20.21
N SER A 135 8.48 -25.69 21.14
CA SER A 135 9.04 -26.23 22.39
C SER A 135 9.64 -27.63 22.26
N SER A 136 9.56 -28.25 21.09
CA SER A 136 10.10 -29.60 20.85
C SER A 136 11.61 -29.54 20.62
N PRO A 137 12.44 -30.34 21.32
CA PRO A 137 13.89 -30.33 21.15
C PRO A 137 14.39 -30.69 19.74
N SER A 138 13.57 -31.37 18.94
CA SER A 138 13.91 -31.78 17.56
C SER A 138 13.40 -30.82 16.49
N TYR A 139 12.65 -29.79 16.87
CA TYR A 139 12.08 -28.84 15.94
C TYR A 139 13.10 -27.76 15.55
N THR A 140 13.17 -27.47 14.25
CA THR A 140 13.99 -26.39 13.69
C THR A 140 13.08 -25.28 13.20
N ILE A 141 13.31 -24.07 13.67
CA ILE A 141 12.53 -22.88 13.27
C ILE A 141 12.83 -22.58 11.79
N PRO A 142 11.81 -22.48 10.91
CA PRO A 142 11.97 -22.07 9.53
C PRO A 142 12.60 -20.68 9.40
N ALA A 143 13.41 -20.47 8.35
CA ALA A 143 14.03 -19.17 8.08
C ALA A 143 13.01 -18.04 7.88
N SER A 144 11.82 -18.34 7.35
CA SER A 144 10.73 -17.36 7.19
C SER A 144 10.22 -16.79 8.53
N ILE A 145 10.39 -17.54 9.63
CA ILE A 145 10.04 -17.15 10.99
C ILE A 145 11.28 -16.60 11.71
N MET A 146 12.41 -17.31 11.65
CA MET A 146 13.64 -16.89 12.31
C MET A 146 14.13 -15.51 11.84
N ASP A 147 14.10 -15.26 10.53
CA ASP A 147 14.61 -14.02 9.93
C ASP A 147 13.55 -12.92 9.82
N TRP A 148 12.33 -13.15 10.30
CA TRP A 148 11.25 -12.16 10.21
C TRP A 148 11.70 -10.86 10.88
N PRO A 149 11.49 -9.69 10.25
CA PRO A 149 12.06 -8.44 10.74
C PRO A 149 11.17 -7.86 11.85
N GLY A 150 10.79 -8.67 12.84
CA GLY A 150 10.10 -8.20 14.04
C GLY A 150 10.96 -7.19 14.78
N ASN A 151 12.27 -7.45 14.86
CA ASN A 151 13.27 -6.58 15.50
C ASN A 151 13.99 -5.67 14.50
N GLY A 152 14.22 -4.44 14.91
CA GLY A 152 15.18 -3.50 14.32
C GLY A 152 16.63 -3.78 14.74
N ASN A 153 17.55 -2.98 14.21
CA ASN A 153 18.91 -2.88 14.75
C ASN A 153 19.05 -1.65 15.67
N ALA A 154 20.27 -1.37 16.12
CA ALA A 154 20.57 -0.24 17.02
C ALA A 154 20.18 1.14 16.45
N ASN A 155 20.07 1.27 15.12
CA ASN A 155 19.85 2.52 14.42
C ASN A 155 18.48 2.62 13.74
N THR A 156 17.68 1.55 13.68
CA THR A 156 16.36 1.54 13.05
C THR A 156 15.25 1.61 14.11
N ALA A 157 13.99 1.64 13.68
CA ALA A 157 12.88 1.47 14.61
C ALA A 157 12.96 0.09 15.29
N LYS A 158 12.69 0.03 16.60
CA LYS A 158 12.79 -1.21 17.40
C LYS A 158 11.93 -2.34 16.85
N ILE A 159 10.72 -2.03 16.40
CA ILE A 159 9.81 -2.98 15.75
C ILE A 159 9.61 -2.56 14.30
N LEU A 160 9.96 -3.44 13.37
CA LEU A 160 9.85 -3.17 11.94
C LEU A 160 8.67 -3.92 11.30
N ALA A 161 8.39 -5.15 11.73
CA ALA A 161 7.25 -5.93 11.25
C ALA A 161 6.35 -6.41 12.38
N PRO A 162 5.05 -6.61 12.12
CA PRO A 162 4.12 -7.12 13.12
C PRO A 162 4.45 -8.58 13.49
N PHE A 163 4.39 -8.89 14.79
CA PHE A 163 4.52 -10.23 15.36
C PHE A 163 3.59 -10.41 16.56
N ILE A 164 3.38 -11.66 16.97
CA ILE A 164 2.70 -11.99 18.21
C ILE A 164 3.73 -12.08 19.32
N ASP A 165 3.76 -11.03 20.15
CA ASP A 165 4.51 -10.94 21.40
C ASP A 165 3.79 -11.78 22.49
N LEU A 166 4.45 -12.82 22.99
CA LEU A 166 3.84 -13.76 23.94
C LEU A 166 4.05 -13.38 25.39
N ASP A 167 5.12 -12.66 25.73
CA ASP A 167 5.50 -12.36 27.10
C ASP A 167 5.37 -10.87 27.49
N GLY A 168 5.16 -10.02 26.47
CA GLY A 168 4.86 -8.59 26.55
C GLY A 168 6.08 -7.68 26.58
N ASP A 169 7.26 -8.16 26.18
CA ASP A 169 8.52 -7.42 26.27
C ASP A 169 8.84 -6.56 25.02
N SER A 170 8.03 -6.69 23.96
CA SER A 170 8.19 -5.99 22.67
C SER A 170 9.46 -6.35 21.90
N ILE A 171 10.02 -7.54 22.11
CA ILE A 171 11.15 -8.10 21.38
C ILE A 171 10.68 -9.36 20.65
N TYR A 172 10.98 -9.48 19.36
CA TYR A 172 10.63 -10.66 18.60
C TYR A 172 11.58 -11.83 18.89
N GLU A 173 11.09 -12.86 19.57
CA GLU A 173 11.86 -14.02 20.02
C GLU A 173 11.25 -15.36 19.55
N PRO A 174 11.51 -15.77 18.29
CA PRO A 174 10.91 -17.00 17.74
C PRO A 174 11.35 -18.27 18.48
N GLN A 175 12.47 -18.26 19.19
CA GLN A 175 12.90 -19.36 20.05
C GLN A 175 11.99 -19.55 21.27
N MET A 176 11.30 -18.49 21.68
CA MET A 176 10.33 -18.48 22.79
C MET A 176 8.89 -18.74 22.31
N GLY A 177 8.73 -19.14 21.04
CA GLY A 177 7.45 -19.52 20.44
C GLY A 177 6.71 -18.36 19.78
N GLU A 178 7.31 -17.18 19.70
CA GLU A 178 6.75 -16.04 18.99
C GLU A 178 6.76 -16.22 17.49
N TYR A 179 5.84 -15.54 16.79
CA TYR A 179 5.69 -15.73 15.34
C TYR A 179 5.17 -14.48 14.63
N PRO A 180 5.41 -14.38 13.32
CA PRO A 180 4.91 -13.27 12.51
C PRO A 180 3.40 -13.13 12.57
N LEU A 181 2.91 -11.89 12.69
CA LEU A 181 1.50 -11.57 12.58
C LEU A 181 1.22 -11.14 11.14
N ILE A 182 0.67 -12.06 10.35
CA ILE A 182 0.39 -11.83 8.93
C ILE A 182 -1.11 -11.84 8.63
N GLU A 183 -1.45 -11.20 7.52
CA GLU A 183 -2.72 -11.38 6.81
C GLU A 183 -2.55 -12.42 5.69
N GLY A 184 -3.65 -13.01 5.22
CA GLY A 184 -3.61 -14.01 4.16
C GLY A 184 -3.23 -15.42 4.64
N ASP A 185 -3.22 -16.34 3.69
CA ASP A 185 -2.64 -17.69 3.88
C ASP A 185 -1.17 -17.73 3.42
N GLN A 186 -0.76 -16.75 2.61
CA GLN A 186 0.62 -16.46 2.26
C GLN A 186 0.79 -14.94 2.19
N ALA A 187 1.93 -14.45 2.70
CA ALA A 187 2.27 -13.05 2.68
C ALA A 187 3.73 -12.83 2.26
N ILE A 188 3.99 -11.68 1.65
CA ILE A 188 5.31 -11.13 1.43
C ILE A 188 5.37 -9.77 2.12
N TYR A 189 6.31 -9.60 3.03
CA TYR A 189 6.58 -8.33 3.69
C TYR A 189 7.74 -7.62 3.00
N VAL A 190 7.57 -6.33 2.74
CA VAL A 190 8.57 -5.46 2.12
C VAL A 190 8.75 -4.24 2.99
N ILE A 191 10.01 -3.89 3.24
CA ILE A 191 10.41 -2.60 3.81
C ILE A 191 11.29 -1.93 2.76
N ALA A 192 10.92 -0.72 2.36
CA ALA A 192 11.66 0.06 1.37
C ALA A 192 11.55 1.55 1.68
N ASN A 193 12.50 2.37 1.23
CA ASN A 193 12.49 3.80 1.52
C ASN A 193 13.15 4.60 0.40
N ASN A 194 12.88 5.91 0.34
CA ASN A 194 13.60 6.84 -0.54
C ASN A 194 14.46 7.86 0.23
N PHE A 195 15.10 7.46 1.33
CA PHE A 195 16.12 8.29 1.97
C PHE A 195 17.39 8.34 1.14
N ASN A 196 17.92 9.54 0.93
CA ASN A 196 19.19 9.75 0.25
C ASN A 196 19.98 10.89 0.91
N ASP A 197 21.12 10.53 1.46
CA ASP A 197 22.01 11.40 2.24
C ASP A 197 22.77 12.40 1.36
N ASN A 198 22.82 12.17 0.04
CA ASN A 198 23.76 12.80 -0.88
C ASN A 198 23.12 13.70 -1.94
N LEU A 199 21.83 14.00 -1.86
CA LEU A 199 21.22 14.94 -2.80
C LEU A 199 21.21 16.33 -2.18
N PRO A 200 22.12 17.26 -2.58
CA PRO A 200 21.81 18.67 -2.43
C PRO A 200 20.51 18.94 -3.17
N ASP A 201 19.68 19.82 -2.63
CA ASP A 201 18.57 20.42 -3.36
C ASP A 201 19.09 20.84 -4.75
N THR A 202 18.72 20.10 -5.79
CA THR A 202 19.10 20.46 -7.15
C THR A 202 18.20 21.62 -7.54
N ILE A 203 18.80 22.78 -7.79
CA ILE A 203 18.11 23.91 -8.40
C ILE A 203 17.88 23.54 -9.87
N TYR A 204 16.62 23.57 -10.31
CA TYR A 204 16.29 23.34 -11.71
C TYR A 204 15.84 24.65 -12.36
N ASP A 205 16.59 25.10 -13.37
CA ASP A 205 16.14 26.14 -14.30
C ASP A 205 15.54 25.47 -15.54
N TYR A 206 14.21 25.42 -15.63
CA TYR A 206 13.57 25.00 -16.87
C TYR A 206 13.38 26.20 -17.80
N ILE A 207 14.21 26.30 -18.84
CA ILE A 207 14.01 27.24 -19.94
C ILE A 207 12.89 26.71 -20.82
N ARG A 208 11.78 27.43 -20.80
CA ARG A 208 10.60 27.14 -21.58
C ARG A 208 10.76 27.86 -22.94
N GLY A 209 10.91 27.13 -24.04
CA GLY A 209 11.43 27.66 -25.32
C GLY A 209 10.50 27.63 -26.54
N ASP A 210 10.60 28.71 -27.34
CA ASP A 210 10.17 28.96 -28.74
C ASP A 210 8.67 29.25 -29.04
N THR A 211 8.38 30.53 -29.34
CA THR A 211 7.08 31.11 -29.71
C THR A 211 6.53 30.70 -31.08
N SER A 212 7.28 29.94 -31.88
CA SER A 212 6.79 29.40 -33.16
C SER A 212 6.10 28.03 -33.03
N LYS A 213 6.03 27.46 -31.82
CA LYS A 213 5.44 26.13 -31.54
C LYS A 213 4.38 26.18 -30.41
N PRO A 214 3.07 26.10 -30.70
CA PRO A 214 1.98 26.28 -29.71
C PRO A 214 1.79 25.12 -28.71
N TRP A 215 2.68 24.13 -28.67
CA TRP A 215 2.61 22.98 -27.75
C TRP A 215 3.58 23.08 -26.57
N VAL A 216 4.34 24.17 -26.48
CA VAL A 216 5.21 24.49 -25.35
C VAL A 216 4.78 25.85 -24.84
N PHE A 217 4.03 25.90 -23.72
CA PHE A 217 3.65 27.17 -23.10
C PHE A 217 4.42 27.42 -21.83
N THR A 218 5.00 28.62 -21.84
CA THR A 218 6.08 29.24 -21.08
C THR A 218 5.50 30.36 -20.24
N ASP A 219 5.21 30.10 -18.96
CA ASP A 219 4.87 31.16 -18.01
C ASP A 219 5.44 30.86 -16.63
N SER A 220 6.49 31.58 -16.28
CA SER A 220 7.42 31.45 -15.14
C SER A 220 8.51 30.36 -15.25
N THR A 221 9.77 30.80 -15.18
CA THR A 221 10.84 30.06 -14.52
C THR A 221 10.39 29.86 -13.08
N ILE A 222 9.94 28.66 -12.73
CA ILE A 222 9.73 28.32 -11.32
C ILE A 222 11.12 28.08 -10.75
N ASN A 223 11.71 29.09 -10.10
CA ASN A 223 12.86 28.85 -9.24
C ASN A 223 12.39 27.96 -8.09
N GLY A 224 12.86 26.72 -8.08
CA GLY A 224 12.49 25.74 -7.06
C GLY A 224 13.58 24.72 -6.85
N THR A 225 13.47 24.01 -5.73
CA THR A 225 14.33 22.88 -5.37
C THR A 225 13.56 21.58 -5.52
N GLN A 226 14.25 20.48 -5.83
CA GLN A 226 13.65 19.16 -5.73
C GLN A 226 14.44 18.30 -4.74
N SER A 227 13.70 17.51 -3.96
CA SER A 227 14.28 16.57 -3.00
C SER A 227 13.44 15.29 -2.94
N LEU A 228 13.96 14.26 -2.29
CA LEU A 228 13.19 13.05 -2.04
C LEU A 228 12.21 13.27 -0.88
N THR A 229 11.05 12.62 -0.92
CA THR A 229 10.10 12.66 0.21
C THR A 229 10.63 12.01 1.49
N GLN A 230 11.74 11.26 1.44
CA GLN A 230 12.33 10.62 2.62
C GLN A 230 11.28 9.85 3.45
N ILE A 231 10.52 8.98 2.78
CA ILE A 231 9.47 8.13 3.35
C ILE A 231 9.95 6.68 3.34
N GLU A 232 9.69 6.00 4.45
CA GLU A 232 9.80 4.55 4.57
C GLU A 232 8.42 3.93 4.36
N MET A 233 8.35 2.89 3.54
CA MET A 233 7.15 2.15 3.19
C MET A 233 7.27 0.72 3.69
N HIS A 234 6.22 0.26 4.36
CA HIS A 234 6.03 -1.12 4.76
C HIS A 234 4.83 -1.67 4.00
N LEU A 235 5.04 -2.75 3.24
CA LEU A 235 3.99 -3.40 2.47
C LEU A 235 3.85 -4.84 2.95
N MET A 236 2.63 -5.24 3.28
CA MET A 236 2.26 -6.65 3.38
C MET A 236 1.40 -6.98 2.18
N VAL A 237 1.96 -7.75 1.25
CA VAL A 237 1.28 -8.24 0.05
C VAL A 237 0.83 -9.67 0.33
N TYR A 238 -0.47 -9.95 0.28
CA TYR A 238 -1.02 -11.22 0.74
C TYR A 238 -2.19 -11.70 -0.10
N ALA A 239 -2.43 -13.01 -0.08
CA ALA A 239 -3.55 -13.66 -0.74
C ALA A 239 -4.00 -14.90 0.03
N TYR A 240 -5.15 -15.46 -0.35
CA TYR A 240 -5.79 -16.58 0.33
C TYR A 240 -5.93 -17.80 -0.58
N ALA A 241 -5.87 -18.98 0.01
CA ALA A 241 -6.21 -20.25 -0.64
C ALA A 241 -7.61 -20.71 -0.24
N ASN A 242 -8.18 -21.63 -1.02
CA ASN A 242 -9.43 -22.33 -0.69
C ASN A 242 -10.61 -21.37 -0.38
N GLN A 243 -10.67 -20.24 -1.09
CA GLN A 243 -11.75 -19.27 -1.02
C GLN A 243 -12.61 -19.33 -2.30
N PRO A 244 -13.78 -18.66 -2.34
CA PRO A 244 -14.47 -18.38 -3.60
C PRO A 244 -13.52 -17.80 -4.65
N GLU A 245 -13.83 -18.02 -5.93
CA GLU A 245 -12.94 -17.68 -7.05
C GLU A 245 -12.51 -16.21 -7.00
N GLU A 246 -13.43 -15.30 -6.69
CA GLU A 246 -13.19 -13.86 -6.61
C GLU A 246 -12.12 -13.48 -5.59
N ILE A 247 -12.07 -14.20 -4.46
CA ILE A 247 -11.06 -14.00 -3.42
C ILE A 247 -9.76 -14.71 -3.78
N SER A 248 -9.85 -15.91 -4.37
CA SER A 248 -8.68 -16.68 -4.81
C SER A 248 -7.94 -16.01 -5.98
N ASN A 249 -8.64 -15.15 -6.74
CA ASN A 249 -8.08 -14.33 -7.83
C ASN A 249 -7.53 -12.98 -7.35
N ALA A 250 -7.73 -12.62 -6.07
CA ALA A 250 -7.38 -11.31 -5.54
C ALA A 250 -6.02 -11.30 -4.81
N VAL A 251 -5.30 -10.19 -4.96
CA VAL A 251 -4.10 -9.87 -4.17
C VAL A 251 -4.39 -8.64 -3.33
N PHE A 252 -4.19 -8.75 -2.02
CA PHE A 252 -4.43 -7.68 -1.06
C PHE A 252 -3.11 -7.05 -0.63
N ILE A 253 -3.15 -5.74 -0.37
CA ILE A 253 -2.01 -4.97 0.09
C ILE A 253 -2.42 -4.14 1.29
N LYS A 254 -1.71 -4.35 2.38
CA LYS A 254 -1.69 -3.43 3.52
C LYS A 254 -0.45 -2.58 3.41
N ALA A 255 -0.62 -1.28 3.19
CA ALA A 255 0.46 -0.32 3.05
C ALA A 255 0.53 0.58 4.29
N LYS A 256 1.74 0.79 4.80
CA LYS A 256 2.02 1.74 5.86
C LYS A 256 3.19 2.62 5.47
N LEU A 257 2.96 3.93 5.46
CA LEU A 257 3.97 4.93 5.16
C LEU A 257 4.42 5.57 6.47
N HIS A 258 5.73 5.70 6.64
CA HIS A 258 6.38 6.29 7.80
C HIS A 258 7.21 7.49 7.36
N ASN A 259 6.91 8.65 7.93
CA ASN A 259 7.83 9.77 7.88
C ASN A 259 8.80 9.61 9.05
N ARG A 260 9.94 8.97 8.81
CA ARG A 260 10.96 8.69 9.82
C ARG A 260 11.86 9.89 10.13
N SER A 261 11.60 11.04 9.49
CA SER A 261 12.42 12.24 9.71
C SER A 261 12.39 12.67 11.17
N ASN A 262 13.50 13.17 11.67
CA ASN A 262 13.60 13.81 12.98
C ASN A 262 13.44 15.34 12.93
N SER A 263 13.16 15.90 11.75
CA SER A 263 13.16 17.32 11.46
C SER A 263 11.85 17.77 10.82
N SER A 264 11.31 18.90 11.28
CA SER A 264 10.13 19.54 10.68
C SER A 264 10.35 20.07 9.26
N LYS A 265 11.59 20.07 8.75
CA LYS A 265 11.88 20.36 7.33
C LYS A 265 11.26 19.33 6.39
N ASN A 266 10.95 18.12 6.89
CA ASN A 266 10.25 17.08 6.16
C ASN A 266 8.76 16.99 6.58
N ASP A 267 8.20 18.06 7.14
CA ASP A 267 6.75 18.17 7.29
C ASP A 267 6.14 18.56 5.95
N TYR A 268 5.30 17.69 5.41
CA TYR A 268 4.64 17.92 4.12
C TYR A 268 3.24 18.46 4.35
N ALA A 269 2.90 19.61 3.78
CA ALA A 269 1.55 20.19 3.88
C ALA A 269 0.63 19.71 2.75
N ASN A 270 1.21 19.32 1.61
CA ASN A 270 0.49 18.92 0.40
C ASN A 270 0.89 17.52 -0.06
N PHE A 271 1.11 16.60 0.87
CA PHE A 271 1.48 15.23 0.55
C PHE A 271 0.41 14.55 -0.31
N ARG A 272 0.87 13.81 -1.33
CA ARG A 272 0.03 13.03 -2.23
C ARG A 272 0.61 11.64 -2.35
N PHE A 273 -0.27 10.65 -2.31
CA PHE A 273 0.04 9.27 -2.62
C PHE A 273 -0.85 8.80 -3.76
N SER A 274 -0.34 7.98 -4.67
CA SER A 274 -1.13 7.31 -5.69
C SER A 274 -0.54 5.96 -6.03
N VAL A 275 -1.41 5.03 -6.40
CA VAL A 275 -1.01 3.76 -6.97
C VAL A 275 -1.10 3.88 -8.49
N LEU A 276 0.01 3.68 -9.18
CA LEU A 276 0.06 3.56 -10.63
C LEU A 276 -0.09 2.09 -11.00
N SER A 277 -0.99 1.79 -11.93
CA SER A 277 -1.07 0.47 -12.56
C SER A 277 -0.82 0.61 -14.05
N TYR A 278 0.16 -0.14 -14.55
CA TYR A 278 0.31 -0.42 -15.98
C TYR A 278 -0.33 -1.77 -16.26
N PHE A 279 -1.50 -1.73 -16.89
CA PHE A 279 -2.23 -2.92 -17.29
C PHE A 279 -1.62 -3.54 -18.55
N ASP A 280 -1.37 -4.85 -18.46
CA ASP A 280 -1.16 -5.74 -19.60
C ASP A 280 -2.22 -6.83 -19.41
N LEU A 281 -3.49 -6.56 -19.75
CA LEU A 281 -4.60 -7.49 -19.55
C LEU A 281 -4.64 -8.50 -20.70
N GLY A 282 -3.76 -9.50 -20.66
CA GLY A 282 -3.54 -10.37 -21.81
C GLY A 282 -2.86 -9.59 -22.93
N PHE A 283 -3.54 -9.40 -24.06
CA PHE A 283 -3.08 -8.48 -25.09
C PHE A 283 -3.13 -7.05 -24.54
N SER A 284 -2.03 -6.31 -24.71
CA SER A 284 -1.97 -4.96 -24.13
C SER A 284 -2.65 -3.92 -25.02
N ARG A 285 -2.86 -4.22 -26.31
CA ARG A 285 -3.24 -3.24 -27.35
C ARG A 285 -4.74 -3.15 -27.62
N ASP A 286 -5.54 -3.93 -26.91
CA ASP A 286 -7.00 -3.97 -26.97
C ASP A 286 -7.61 -3.47 -25.65
N ASN A 287 -6.87 -2.73 -24.82
CA ASN A 287 -7.37 -2.31 -23.51
C ASN A 287 -8.09 -0.96 -23.47
N TYR A 288 -9.13 -0.89 -22.63
CA TYR A 288 -9.80 0.30 -22.14
C TYR A 288 -9.70 0.43 -20.60
N LEU A 289 -9.92 1.64 -20.10
CA LEU A 289 -9.93 2.04 -18.70
C LEU A 289 -11.33 2.45 -18.25
N GLY A 290 -11.58 2.31 -16.95
CA GLY A 290 -12.76 2.86 -16.30
C GLY A 290 -12.52 3.19 -14.83
N THR A 291 -13.37 4.04 -14.27
CA THR A 291 -13.45 4.33 -12.84
C THR A 291 -14.83 3.96 -12.33
N ASP A 292 -14.91 3.04 -11.36
CA ASP A 292 -16.14 2.79 -10.61
C ASP A 292 -16.04 3.47 -9.24
N THR A 293 -16.59 4.68 -9.16
CA THR A 293 -16.60 5.48 -7.93
C THR A 293 -17.48 4.87 -6.83
N SER A 294 -18.51 4.10 -7.21
CA SER A 294 -19.42 3.46 -6.26
C SER A 294 -18.76 2.29 -5.52
N ARG A 295 -17.85 1.58 -6.21
CA ARG A 295 -17.07 0.47 -5.66
C ARG A 295 -15.65 0.85 -5.29
N ASN A 296 -15.31 2.13 -5.33
CA ASN A 296 -14.04 2.64 -4.85
C ASN A 296 -12.83 2.08 -5.61
N MET A 297 -12.94 1.97 -6.95
CA MET A 297 -11.95 1.30 -7.79
C MET A 297 -11.75 1.96 -9.15
N TYR A 298 -10.59 1.70 -9.76
CA TYR A 298 -10.38 1.88 -11.20
C TYR A 298 -9.96 0.56 -11.82
N TYR A 299 -10.17 0.41 -13.13
CA TYR A 299 -10.03 -0.89 -13.78
C TYR A 299 -9.68 -0.79 -15.26
N CYS A 300 -9.24 -1.93 -15.79
CA CYS A 300 -8.93 -2.17 -17.19
C CYS A 300 -9.76 -3.35 -17.72
N TYR A 301 -10.28 -3.23 -18.94
CA TYR A 301 -11.10 -4.24 -19.62
C TYR A 301 -10.84 -4.22 -21.13
N ASN A 302 -11.15 -5.32 -21.81
CA ASN A 302 -10.94 -5.47 -23.25
C ASN A 302 -11.87 -4.57 -24.07
N GLY A 303 -11.37 -4.10 -25.20
CA GLY A 303 -12.01 -3.15 -26.10
C GLY A 303 -13.05 -3.81 -26.99
N ASP A 304 -12.96 -5.12 -27.16
CA ASP A 304 -13.91 -5.95 -27.87
C ASP A 304 -14.11 -7.32 -27.19
N ASN A 305 -14.83 -8.22 -27.85
CA ASN A 305 -15.23 -9.50 -27.27
C ASN A 305 -14.16 -10.63 -27.42
N TYR A 306 -12.94 -10.32 -27.82
CA TYR A 306 -11.88 -11.33 -27.97
C TYR A 306 -10.48 -10.75 -27.72
N ASP A 307 -9.82 -11.24 -26.68
CA ASP A 307 -8.45 -10.84 -26.35
C ASP A 307 -7.42 -11.69 -27.13
N GLU A 308 -6.70 -11.05 -28.06
CA GLU A 308 -5.87 -11.74 -29.03
C GLU A 308 -4.57 -12.32 -28.47
N SER A 309 -4.09 -13.40 -29.08
CA SER A 309 -2.73 -13.88 -28.83
C SER A 309 -1.79 -13.49 -29.97
N THR A 310 -0.58 -13.07 -29.61
CA THR A 310 0.56 -12.90 -30.51
C THR A 310 1.65 -13.91 -30.17
N ILE A 311 2.71 -13.97 -30.97
CA ILE A 311 3.84 -14.87 -30.70
C ILE A 311 4.57 -14.57 -29.37
N ASN A 312 4.46 -13.33 -28.89
CA ASN A 312 5.17 -12.86 -27.70
C ASN A 312 4.26 -12.63 -26.49
N ASN A 313 2.97 -12.37 -26.71
CA ASN A 313 1.98 -12.08 -25.66
C ASN A 313 0.74 -12.93 -25.88
N LEU A 314 0.32 -13.67 -24.86
CA LEU A 314 -0.93 -14.42 -24.86
C LEU A 314 -2.09 -13.54 -24.41
N GLY A 315 -3.23 -13.72 -25.05
CA GLY A 315 -4.51 -13.11 -24.66
C GLY A 315 -5.45 -14.12 -24.01
N TYR A 316 -6.44 -13.63 -23.26
CA TYR A 316 -7.47 -14.42 -22.60
C TYR A 316 -8.50 -15.05 -23.57
N GLY A 317 -8.46 -14.72 -24.87
CA GLY A 317 -9.39 -15.22 -25.87
C GLY A 317 -10.82 -14.76 -25.60
N SER A 318 -11.80 -15.64 -25.79
CA SER A 318 -13.22 -15.31 -25.59
C SER A 318 -13.70 -15.41 -24.12
N ASN A 319 -12.83 -15.78 -23.18
CA ASN A 319 -13.13 -15.75 -21.75
C ASN A 319 -12.35 -14.59 -21.12
N LEU A 320 -12.87 -13.39 -21.35
CA LEU A 320 -12.16 -12.12 -21.22
C LEU A 320 -11.79 -11.84 -19.77
N GLY A 321 -10.54 -11.44 -19.57
CA GLY A 321 -10.07 -10.88 -18.31
C GLY A 321 -10.64 -9.49 -18.05
N VAL A 322 -10.63 -9.11 -16.78
CA VAL A 322 -10.82 -7.74 -16.33
C VAL A 322 -10.06 -7.56 -15.02
N GLN A 323 -9.32 -6.44 -14.88
CA GLN A 323 -8.46 -6.19 -13.73
C GLN A 323 -8.78 -4.84 -13.11
N GLY A 324 -9.15 -4.84 -11.84
CA GLY A 324 -9.36 -3.64 -11.03
C GLY A 324 -8.31 -3.47 -9.94
N LEU A 325 -8.11 -2.23 -9.50
CA LEU A 325 -7.54 -1.88 -8.20
C LEU A 325 -8.61 -1.18 -7.37
N LYS A 326 -8.90 -1.74 -6.21
CA LYS A 326 -9.93 -1.28 -5.28
C LYS A 326 -9.32 -0.83 -3.96
N PHE A 327 -9.62 0.38 -3.52
CA PHE A 327 -9.31 0.81 -2.17
C PHE A 327 -10.35 0.23 -1.19
N LEU A 328 -9.89 -0.31 -0.05
CA LEU A 328 -10.73 -1.12 0.84
C LEU A 328 -11.21 -0.36 2.07
N ASP A 329 -10.43 0.64 2.52
CA ASP A 329 -10.68 1.40 3.74
C ASP A 329 -10.49 2.92 3.59
N GLN A 330 -10.01 3.39 2.44
CA GLN A 330 -9.93 4.80 2.07
C GLN A 330 -10.75 5.06 0.82
N ASN A 331 -11.50 6.15 0.76
CA ASN A 331 -12.20 6.53 -0.47
C ASN A 331 -11.20 6.94 -1.55
N ILE A 332 -11.51 6.68 -2.82
CA ILE A 332 -10.77 7.12 -3.97
C ILE A 332 -11.09 8.61 -4.17
N ALA A 333 -10.06 9.45 -4.07
CA ALA A 333 -10.20 10.89 -4.23
C ALA A 333 -10.16 11.30 -5.69
N SER A 334 -9.32 10.61 -6.48
CA SER A 334 -9.18 10.88 -7.90
C SER A 334 -8.60 9.74 -8.70
N THR A 335 -8.83 9.76 -10.01
CA THR A 335 -8.20 8.88 -10.99
C THR A 335 -7.74 9.64 -12.22
N MET A 336 -6.62 9.22 -12.81
CA MET A 336 -6.09 9.83 -14.03
C MET A 336 -5.39 8.82 -14.92
N ARG A 337 -5.64 8.88 -16.23
CA ARG A 337 -4.88 8.13 -17.23
C ARG A 337 -3.47 8.71 -17.33
N VAL A 338 -2.48 7.82 -17.35
CA VAL A 338 -1.09 8.17 -17.60
C VAL A 338 -0.71 7.65 -19.00
N PRO A 339 -0.54 8.52 -20.01
CA PRO A 339 -0.20 8.11 -21.37
C PRO A 339 1.09 7.28 -21.48
N VAL A 340 1.20 6.41 -22.50
CA VAL A 340 2.36 5.54 -22.73
C VAL A 340 3.31 6.08 -23.84
N ASN A 341 2.93 7.13 -24.60
CA ASN A 341 3.53 7.48 -25.91
C ASN A 341 4.18 8.88 -26.02
N HIS A 342 5.16 9.03 -26.93
CA HIS A 342 6.09 10.17 -27.18
C HIS A 342 5.54 11.54 -27.66
N ASN A 343 4.36 12.02 -27.25
CA ASN A 343 3.92 13.37 -27.67
C ASN A 343 4.07 14.42 -26.56
N ALA A 344 4.10 15.71 -26.91
CA ALA A 344 4.32 16.82 -25.96
C ALA A 344 3.29 16.91 -24.81
N VAL A 345 2.15 16.22 -24.94
CA VAL A 345 1.08 16.07 -23.94
C VAL A 345 1.21 14.76 -23.14
N SER A 346 2.04 13.81 -23.62
CA SER A 346 2.04 12.39 -23.26
C SER A 346 3.42 11.78 -22.99
N GLY A 347 4.49 12.60 -22.97
CA GLY A 347 5.88 12.15 -23.06
C GLY A 347 6.34 11.13 -21.99
N TYR A 348 7.38 10.38 -22.34
CA TYR A 348 8.04 9.34 -21.50
C TYR A 348 8.71 9.86 -20.22
N TYR A 349 8.71 11.18 -20.00
CA TYR A 349 9.50 11.78 -18.93
C TYR A 349 8.61 12.11 -17.75
N GLU A 350 8.60 11.23 -16.75
CA GLU A 350 8.01 11.49 -15.45
C GLU A 350 9.02 12.30 -14.62
N PHE A 351 9.00 13.63 -14.77
CA PHE A 351 9.67 14.51 -13.81
C PHE A 351 8.82 14.61 -12.54
N PRO A 352 9.40 14.96 -11.38
CA PRO A 352 8.64 15.12 -10.13
C PRO A 352 7.39 16.00 -10.26
N PHE A 353 7.49 17.11 -10.99
CA PHE A 353 6.36 18.02 -11.22
C PHE A 353 5.29 17.42 -12.17
N HIS A 354 5.68 16.56 -13.10
CA HIS A 354 4.74 15.84 -13.98
C HIS A 354 3.92 14.82 -13.19
N VAL A 355 4.58 14.05 -12.32
CA VAL A 355 3.93 13.13 -11.37
C VAL A 355 2.95 13.90 -10.50
N TYR A 356 3.38 15.03 -9.93
CA TYR A 356 2.53 15.91 -9.13
C TYR A 356 1.32 16.44 -9.92
N ASN A 357 1.49 16.80 -11.19
CA ASN A 357 0.39 17.22 -12.07
C ASN A 357 -0.64 16.11 -12.23
N TYR A 358 -0.23 14.89 -12.56
CA TYR A 358 -1.16 13.75 -12.67
C TYR A 358 -1.93 13.53 -11.36
N GLN A 359 -1.25 13.58 -10.21
CA GLN A 359 -1.88 13.45 -8.88
C GLN A 359 -2.79 14.63 -8.50
N LYS A 360 -2.83 15.68 -9.32
CA LYS A 360 -3.75 16.82 -9.25
C LYS A 360 -4.82 16.79 -10.35
N ASN A 361 -4.92 15.70 -11.10
CA ASN A 361 -5.77 15.60 -12.29
C ASN A 361 -5.43 16.62 -13.37
N ASN A 362 -4.15 16.96 -13.50
CA ASN A 362 -3.62 17.80 -14.57
C ASN A 362 -2.76 16.95 -15.51
N TRP A 363 -2.88 17.20 -16.80
CA TRP A 363 -1.99 16.63 -17.81
C TRP A 363 -0.57 17.16 -17.63
N LEU A 364 0.41 16.57 -18.34
CA LEU A 364 1.83 16.93 -18.22
C LEU A 364 2.08 18.44 -18.32
N ASN A 365 1.38 19.08 -19.25
CA ASN A 365 1.46 20.52 -19.52
C ASN A 365 0.69 21.39 -18.51
N GLY A 366 0.13 20.81 -17.44
CA GLY A 366 -0.63 21.50 -16.41
C GLY A 366 -2.09 21.78 -16.77
N VAL A 367 -2.54 21.44 -17.98
CA VAL A 367 -3.95 21.56 -18.36
C VAL A 367 -4.79 20.61 -17.51
N PRO A 368 -5.88 21.07 -16.85
CA PRO A 368 -6.75 20.20 -16.09
C PRO A 368 -7.41 19.12 -16.94
N LEU A 369 -7.71 17.98 -16.32
CA LEU A 369 -8.63 16.98 -16.86
C LEU A 369 -9.95 17.67 -17.19
N SER A 370 -10.46 17.47 -18.40
CA SER A 370 -11.75 18.00 -18.86
C SER A 370 -12.80 16.88 -18.87
N TYR A 371 -14.07 17.22 -18.64
CA TYR A 371 -15.16 16.24 -18.73
C TYR A 371 -15.46 15.86 -20.18
N GLY A 372 -15.60 14.57 -20.50
CA GLY A 372 -15.85 14.10 -21.87
C GLY A 372 -14.57 13.91 -22.71
N GLY A 373 -14.73 13.34 -23.90
CA GLY A 373 -13.62 12.95 -24.77
C GLY A 373 -12.64 12.00 -24.07
N SER A 374 -11.35 12.15 -24.36
CA SER A 374 -10.26 11.44 -23.68
C SER A 374 -9.89 12.03 -22.32
N GLY A 375 -10.62 13.04 -21.87
CA GLY A 375 -10.23 13.88 -20.73
C GLY A 375 -9.25 15.00 -21.09
N TYR A 376 -8.69 15.00 -22.31
CA TYR A 376 -7.88 16.11 -22.83
C TYR A 376 -8.65 16.85 -23.93
N TYR A 377 -9.11 18.07 -23.63
CA TYR A 377 -9.96 18.87 -24.52
C TYR A 377 -9.42 19.01 -25.96
N TYR A 378 -8.10 19.04 -26.14
CA TYR A 378 -7.48 19.25 -27.45
C TYR A 378 -7.23 17.96 -28.25
N GLU A 379 -7.44 16.78 -27.68
CA GLU A 379 -7.30 15.49 -28.39
C GLU A 379 -8.61 15.07 -29.07
N LEU A 380 -9.73 15.21 -28.36
CA LEU A 380 -11.07 14.92 -28.88
C LEU A 380 -11.99 16.13 -28.66
N SER A 381 -12.49 16.71 -29.75
CA SER A 381 -13.29 17.95 -29.79
C SER A 381 -14.71 17.84 -29.21
N CYS A 382 -14.92 16.92 -28.26
CA CYS A 382 -16.18 16.70 -27.55
C CYS A 382 -16.03 16.84 -26.02
N GLY A 383 -14.83 17.16 -25.52
CA GLY A 383 -14.61 17.49 -24.12
C GLY A 383 -15.13 18.88 -23.76
N ASP A 384 -15.44 19.08 -22.48
CA ASP A 384 -15.89 20.33 -21.87
C ASP A 384 -14.80 20.85 -20.91
N SER A 385 -13.98 21.78 -21.39
CA SER A 385 -12.88 22.37 -20.62
C SER A 385 -13.33 23.30 -19.48
N SER A 386 -14.63 23.57 -19.36
CA SER A 386 -15.20 24.29 -18.22
C SER A 386 -15.47 23.39 -17.01
N LYS A 387 -15.42 22.07 -17.19
CA LYS A 387 -15.65 21.06 -16.15
C LYS A 387 -14.38 20.26 -15.90
N ASN A 388 -13.86 20.37 -14.67
CA ASN A 388 -12.64 19.69 -14.25
C ASN A 388 -12.97 18.56 -13.26
N PRO A 389 -13.30 17.35 -13.73
CA PRO A 389 -13.65 16.23 -12.85
C PRO A 389 -12.42 15.68 -12.12
N ASN A 390 -12.66 15.00 -10.99
CA ASN A 390 -11.61 14.29 -10.26
C ASN A 390 -11.35 12.88 -10.81
N PHE A 391 -12.26 12.37 -11.63
CA PHE A 391 -12.23 10.99 -12.12
C PHE A 391 -12.30 10.98 -13.64
N ILE A 392 -11.40 10.24 -14.26
CA ILE A 392 -11.46 9.96 -15.70
C ILE A 392 -12.32 8.71 -15.95
N PHE A 393 -13.16 8.77 -16.98
CA PHE A 393 -14.09 7.69 -17.37
C PHE A 393 -14.93 7.11 -16.19
N PRO A 394 -15.67 7.95 -15.43
CA PRO A 394 -16.46 7.50 -14.28
C PRO A 394 -17.82 6.87 -14.66
N GLY A 395 -18.19 6.83 -15.95
CA GLY A 395 -19.43 6.24 -16.40
C GLY A 395 -19.43 4.71 -16.27
N ASP A 396 -20.61 4.12 -16.12
CA ASP A 396 -20.77 2.67 -16.05
C ASP A 396 -21.01 2.10 -17.46
N PRO A 397 -20.05 1.36 -18.05
CA PRO A 397 -20.22 0.81 -19.39
C PRO A 397 -21.23 -0.34 -19.44
N THR A 398 -21.68 -0.87 -18.29
CA THR A 398 -22.73 -1.91 -18.22
C THR A 398 -24.13 -1.37 -18.51
N LEU A 399 -24.32 -0.05 -18.42
CA LEU A 399 -25.54 0.65 -18.84
C LEU A 399 -25.57 0.79 -20.37
N THR A 400 -25.57 -0.34 -21.06
CA THR A 400 -25.50 -0.43 -22.52
C THR A 400 -26.61 0.41 -23.18
N GLY A 401 -26.22 1.33 -24.06
CA GLY A 401 -27.13 2.23 -24.77
C GLY A 401 -27.41 3.55 -24.05
N ASP A 402 -26.97 3.73 -22.80
CA ASP A 402 -26.99 5.02 -22.13
C ASP A 402 -25.83 5.90 -22.62
N THR A 403 -26.13 6.74 -23.61
CA THR A 403 -25.16 7.67 -24.20
C THR A 403 -24.71 8.79 -23.26
N SER A 404 -25.25 8.89 -22.04
CA SER A 404 -24.83 9.87 -21.02
C SER A 404 -23.66 9.38 -20.15
N GLN A 405 -23.29 8.11 -20.25
CA GLN A 405 -22.15 7.54 -19.53
C GLN A 405 -20.84 7.98 -20.18
N TRP A 406 -19.99 8.70 -19.43
CA TRP A 406 -18.64 9.03 -19.88
C TRP A 406 -17.71 7.84 -19.62
N THR A 407 -17.52 7.03 -20.66
CA THR A 407 -16.66 5.85 -20.64
C THR A 407 -15.63 5.97 -21.76
N GLU A 408 -14.60 5.13 -21.74
CA GLU A 408 -13.67 5.09 -22.87
C GLU A 408 -14.32 4.52 -24.15
N LEU A 409 -15.35 3.67 -24.00
CA LEU A 409 -16.19 3.16 -25.09
C LEU A 409 -17.09 4.25 -25.70
N ASN A 410 -17.62 5.15 -24.88
CA ASN A 410 -18.48 6.26 -25.28
C ASN A 410 -17.88 7.59 -24.75
N PRO A 411 -16.76 8.06 -25.33
CA PRO A 411 -16.06 9.23 -24.81
C PRO A 411 -16.78 10.54 -25.18
N CYS A 412 -17.53 10.55 -26.29
CA CYS A 412 -18.28 11.70 -26.78
C CYS A 412 -19.78 11.41 -26.73
N PHE A 413 -20.51 12.11 -25.85
CA PHE A 413 -21.95 11.90 -25.66
C PHE A 413 -22.71 12.04 -26.98
N GLY A 414 -23.40 10.98 -27.40
CA GLY A 414 -24.26 10.97 -28.58
C GLY A 414 -23.52 10.99 -29.93
N ASP A 415 -22.19 10.86 -29.97
CA ASP A 415 -21.38 10.81 -31.19
C ASP A 415 -20.46 9.59 -31.20
N SER A 416 -21.01 8.45 -31.62
CA SER A 416 -20.28 7.18 -31.72
C SER A 416 -19.21 7.16 -32.82
N SER A 417 -19.10 8.20 -33.65
CA SER A 417 -18.04 8.30 -34.66
C SER A 417 -16.70 8.71 -34.05
N LYS A 418 -16.72 9.28 -32.84
CA LYS A 418 -15.55 9.68 -32.07
C LYS A 418 -15.27 8.67 -30.97
N ALA A 419 -14.43 7.70 -31.27
CA ALA A 419 -14.00 6.67 -30.33
C ALA A 419 -12.54 6.89 -29.90
N ILE A 420 -12.20 6.45 -28.69
CA ILE A 420 -10.80 6.30 -28.28
C ILE A 420 -10.36 4.91 -28.72
N THR A 421 -9.24 4.82 -29.44
CA THR A 421 -8.70 3.52 -29.86
C THR A 421 -8.19 2.75 -28.64
N PRO A 422 -8.56 1.47 -28.44
CA PRO A 422 -7.99 0.65 -27.38
C PRO A 422 -6.48 0.48 -27.59
N GLY A 423 -5.74 0.15 -26.53
CA GLY A 423 -4.28 0.19 -26.58
C GLY A 423 -3.64 0.03 -25.20
N ASP A 424 -2.33 0.21 -25.09
CA ASP A 424 -1.66 0.17 -23.78
C ASP A 424 -2.28 1.17 -22.79
N ARG A 425 -2.60 0.71 -21.58
CA ARG A 425 -3.27 1.52 -20.55
C ARG A 425 -2.47 1.59 -19.26
N ARG A 426 -2.18 2.82 -18.83
CA ARG A 426 -1.75 3.12 -17.46
C ARG A 426 -2.70 4.10 -16.80
N MET A 427 -2.91 3.90 -15.51
CA MET A 427 -3.82 4.73 -14.73
C MET A 427 -3.29 4.86 -13.30
N ILE A 428 -3.45 6.04 -12.72
CA ILE A 428 -3.27 6.25 -11.29
C ILE A 428 -4.63 6.33 -10.59
N GLY A 429 -4.70 5.76 -9.40
CA GLY A 429 -5.74 6.06 -8.41
C GLY A 429 -5.11 6.67 -7.17
N SER A 430 -5.67 7.79 -6.71
CA SER A 430 -5.25 8.48 -5.49
C SER A 430 -6.29 8.25 -4.38
N PRO A 431 -5.93 7.60 -3.26
CA PRO A 431 -6.81 7.54 -2.09
C PRO A 431 -6.90 8.91 -1.40
N ASP A 432 -7.99 9.13 -0.67
CA ASP A 432 -8.23 10.31 0.16
C ASP A 432 -7.44 10.19 1.47
N LEU A 433 -6.15 10.47 1.40
CA LEU A 433 -5.25 10.48 2.55
C LEU A 433 -5.02 11.89 3.09
N PRO A 434 -4.71 12.04 4.40
CA PRO A 434 -4.31 13.33 4.96
C PRO A 434 -3.16 13.97 4.16
N ARG A 435 -3.33 15.24 3.79
CA ARG A 435 -2.31 16.02 3.07
C ARG A 435 -1.16 16.45 3.96
N ASN A 436 -1.43 16.66 5.24
CA ASN A 436 -0.41 16.93 6.24
C ASN A 436 0.25 15.61 6.64
N PHE A 437 1.52 15.44 6.28
CA PHE A 437 2.30 14.28 6.70
C PHE A 437 3.52 14.72 7.49
N LEU A 438 3.35 14.76 8.81
CA LEU A 438 4.35 15.27 9.74
C LEU A 438 5.47 14.26 9.96
N HIS A 439 6.67 14.76 10.23
CA HIS A 439 7.80 13.98 10.71
C HIS A 439 7.40 13.17 11.95
N LYS A 440 7.98 11.97 12.09
CA LYS A 440 7.66 10.96 13.12
C LYS A 440 6.22 10.44 13.12
N SER A 441 5.41 10.77 12.10
CA SER A 441 4.07 10.21 11.95
C SER A 441 4.02 9.06 10.95
N SER A 442 2.89 8.37 10.89
CA SER A 442 2.63 7.30 9.93
C SER A 442 1.19 7.30 9.48
N MET A 443 0.94 6.80 8.27
CA MET A 443 -0.40 6.53 7.74
C MET A 443 -0.49 5.09 7.23
N GLU A 444 -1.65 4.47 7.37
CA GLU A 444 -1.92 3.09 6.98
C GLU A 444 -3.22 3.02 6.18
N PHE A 445 -3.24 2.23 5.12
CA PHE A 445 -4.40 2.01 4.27
C PHE A 445 -4.29 0.67 3.53
N ASN A 446 -5.43 0.19 3.03
CA ASN A 446 -5.56 -1.12 2.40
C ASN A 446 -6.20 -1.00 1.02
N PHE A 447 -5.68 -1.79 0.08
CA PHE A 447 -6.26 -1.91 -1.27
C PHE A 447 -6.06 -3.34 -1.80
N ALA A 448 -6.79 -3.70 -2.85
CA ALA A 448 -6.70 -5.01 -3.49
C ALA A 448 -6.72 -4.91 -5.01
N TYR A 449 -5.98 -5.81 -5.65
CA TYR A 449 -6.14 -6.16 -7.05
C TYR A 449 -7.24 -7.19 -7.17
N VAL A 450 -8.29 -6.85 -7.90
CA VAL A 450 -9.48 -7.69 -8.10
C VAL A 450 -9.52 -8.11 -9.55
N PHE A 451 -9.61 -9.41 -9.80
CA PHE A 451 -9.68 -9.97 -11.14
C PHE A 451 -10.92 -10.83 -11.29
N ALA A 452 -11.57 -10.70 -12.44
CA ALA A 452 -12.70 -11.52 -12.83
C ALA A 452 -12.58 -11.91 -14.30
N ARG A 453 -13.41 -12.86 -14.73
CA ARG A 453 -13.55 -13.23 -16.14
C ARG A 453 -15.00 -13.44 -16.50
N ASP A 454 -15.30 -13.21 -17.77
CA ASP A 454 -16.62 -13.51 -18.33
C ASP A 454 -16.49 -13.86 -19.82
N SER A 455 -17.40 -14.68 -20.32
CA SER A 455 -17.41 -15.16 -21.72
C SER A 455 -18.54 -14.60 -22.57
N SER A 456 -19.40 -13.73 -22.01
CA SER A 456 -20.53 -13.16 -22.73
C SER A 456 -20.12 -11.98 -23.61
N SER A 457 -19.31 -11.06 -23.08
CA SER A 457 -18.81 -9.87 -23.76
C SER A 457 -17.77 -9.14 -22.89
N ASN A 458 -17.07 -8.15 -23.46
CA ASN A 458 -16.22 -7.27 -22.67
C ASN A 458 -16.99 -6.48 -21.61
N ILE A 459 -18.24 -6.12 -21.87
CA ILE A 459 -19.09 -5.46 -20.87
C ILE A 459 -19.56 -6.45 -19.80
N GLY A 460 -19.78 -7.71 -20.19
CA GLY A 460 -20.01 -8.82 -19.27
C GLY A 460 -18.86 -9.01 -18.28
N SER A 461 -17.61 -8.88 -18.74
CA SER A 461 -16.45 -8.95 -17.83
C SER A 461 -16.45 -7.80 -16.82
N VAL A 462 -16.77 -6.56 -17.22
CA VAL A 462 -16.94 -5.45 -16.26
C VAL A 462 -18.01 -5.76 -15.20
N THR A 463 -19.14 -6.37 -15.60
CA THR A 463 -20.17 -6.81 -14.64
C THR A 463 -19.62 -7.86 -13.66
N ALA A 464 -18.82 -8.81 -14.15
CA ALA A 464 -18.16 -9.81 -13.30
C ALA A 464 -17.16 -9.16 -12.33
N LEU A 465 -16.41 -8.13 -12.76
CA LEU A 465 -15.53 -7.36 -11.88
C LEU A 465 -16.32 -6.67 -10.77
N GLN A 466 -17.45 -6.04 -11.08
CA GLN A 466 -18.28 -5.35 -10.09
C GLN A 466 -18.73 -6.33 -8.99
N ILE A 467 -19.17 -7.54 -9.34
CA ILE A 467 -19.55 -8.60 -8.40
C ILE A 467 -18.34 -9.07 -7.57
N ALA A 468 -17.18 -9.27 -8.22
CA ALA A 468 -15.95 -9.65 -7.53
C ALA A 468 -15.49 -8.57 -6.54
N ALA A 469 -15.59 -7.30 -6.91
CA ALA A 469 -15.24 -6.16 -6.07
C ALA A 469 -16.13 -6.07 -4.81
N ASP A 470 -17.43 -6.32 -4.95
CA ASP A 470 -18.36 -6.37 -3.82
C ASP A 470 -18.06 -7.55 -2.89
N THR A 471 -17.74 -8.72 -3.46
CA THR A 471 -17.34 -9.92 -2.72
C THR A 471 -16.04 -9.71 -1.94
N VAL A 472 -15.03 -9.10 -2.57
CA VAL A 472 -13.75 -8.73 -1.96
C VAL A 472 -13.96 -7.72 -0.82
N GLN A 473 -14.80 -6.71 -1.00
CA GLN A 473 -15.12 -5.75 0.08
C GLN A 473 -15.77 -6.46 1.27
N ALA A 474 -16.78 -7.31 1.02
CA ALA A 474 -17.48 -8.03 2.08
C ALA A 474 -16.53 -8.97 2.85
N PHE A 475 -15.62 -9.64 2.13
CA PHE A 475 -14.59 -10.48 2.73
C PHE A 475 -13.64 -9.68 3.62
N PHE A 476 -13.11 -8.56 3.13
CA PHE A 476 -12.22 -7.67 3.89
C PHE A 476 -12.91 -7.14 5.16
N ASN A 477 -14.15 -6.66 5.05
CA ASN A 477 -14.94 -6.16 6.17
C ASN A 477 -15.18 -7.24 7.24
N LYS A 478 -15.40 -8.49 6.83
CA LYS A 478 -15.57 -9.62 7.76
C LYS A 478 -14.26 -9.93 8.50
N LYS A 479 -13.13 -9.95 7.80
CA LYS A 479 -11.81 -10.26 8.38
C LYS A 479 -11.36 -9.17 9.35
N THR A 480 -11.45 -7.90 8.96
CA THR A 480 -11.10 -6.76 9.82
C THR A 480 -11.93 -6.74 11.10
N ASN A 481 -13.25 -6.97 11.03
CA ASN A 481 -14.09 -7.10 12.22
C ASN A 481 -13.68 -8.28 13.11
N GLY A 482 -13.30 -9.41 12.51
CA GLY A 482 -12.77 -10.57 13.24
C GLY A 482 -11.46 -10.25 13.98
N ILE A 483 -10.52 -9.61 13.29
CA ILE A 483 -9.22 -9.21 13.85
C ILE A 483 -9.41 -8.18 14.96
N GLN A 484 -10.24 -7.16 14.76
CA GLN A 484 -10.55 -6.19 15.81
C GLN A 484 -11.16 -6.85 17.05
N LYS A 485 -12.00 -7.87 16.89
CA LYS A 485 -12.57 -8.63 18.01
C LYS A 485 -11.49 -9.42 18.76
N VAL A 486 -10.56 -10.04 18.05
CA VAL A 486 -9.44 -10.78 18.65
C VAL A 486 -8.47 -9.83 19.37
N LEU A 487 -8.07 -8.73 18.72
CA LEU A 487 -7.20 -7.71 19.33
C LEU A 487 -7.86 -7.09 20.56
N LYS A 488 -9.13 -6.68 20.48
CA LYS A 488 -9.90 -6.21 21.65
C LYS A 488 -9.93 -7.26 22.75
N SER A 489 -10.20 -8.54 22.45
CA SER A 489 -10.21 -9.59 23.47
C SER A 489 -8.83 -9.88 24.11
N ARG A 490 -7.73 -9.46 23.47
CA ARG A 490 -6.36 -9.64 23.97
C ARG A 490 -5.85 -8.42 24.75
N THR A 491 -6.29 -7.21 24.41
CA THR A 491 -5.84 -5.96 25.05
C THR A 491 -6.83 -5.39 26.08
N GLU A 492 -8.10 -5.77 26.05
CA GLU A 492 -9.14 -5.14 26.88
C GLU A 492 -9.05 -5.53 28.37
N PHE A 493 -9.02 -4.53 29.25
CA PHE A 493 -9.23 -4.72 30.68
C PHE A 493 -10.72 -4.64 31.05
N THR A 494 -11.13 -5.40 32.04
CA THR A 494 -12.50 -5.38 32.58
C THR A 494 -12.52 -4.82 34.00
N ILE A 495 -13.69 -4.29 34.39
CA ILE A 495 -13.92 -3.69 35.70
C ILE A 495 -15.16 -4.33 36.35
N TYR A 496 -15.06 -4.70 37.62
CA TYR A 496 -16.16 -5.32 38.36
C TYR A 496 -16.04 -5.05 39.88
N PRO A 497 -17.15 -4.82 40.61
CA PRO A 497 -18.51 -4.62 40.11
C PRO A 497 -18.67 -3.27 39.41
N ASN A 498 -19.66 -3.18 38.53
CA ASN A 498 -20.06 -1.94 37.87
C ASN A 498 -21.57 -2.01 37.54
N PRO A 499 -22.47 -1.37 38.31
CA PRO A 499 -22.19 -0.32 39.30
C PRO A 499 -21.41 -0.78 40.54
N ALA A 500 -20.52 0.07 41.05
CA ALA A 500 -19.70 -0.15 42.23
C ALA A 500 -20.20 0.64 43.44
N ASN A 501 -19.95 0.13 44.64
CA ASN A 501 -20.30 0.82 45.89
C ASN A 501 -19.03 1.24 46.65
N ASN A 502 -18.21 0.27 47.07
CA ASN A 502 -17.00 0.53 47.88
C ASN A 502 -15.68 0.30 47.12
N TRP A 503 -15.64 -0.63 46.18
CA TRP A 503 -14.42 -0.96 45.45
C TRP A 503 -14.72 -1.41 44.02
N VAL A 504 -13.72 -1.32 43.17
CA VAL A 504 -13.71 -1.81 41.79
C VAL A 504 -12.46 -2.64 41.58
N GLN A 505 -12.61 -3.87 41.11
CA GLN A 505 -11.52 -4.73 40.69
C GLN A 505 -11.28 -4.58 39.20
N ILE A 506 -10.01 -4.54 38.82
CA ILE A 506 -9.51 -4.46 37.46
C ILE A 506 -8.97 -5.85 37.10
N SER A 507 -9.43 -6.41 35.99
CA SER A 507 -8.85 -7.61 35.39
C SER A 507 -8.20 -7.23 34.08
N THR A 508 -6.88 -7.34 34.01
CA THR A 508 -6.08 -7.06 32.82
C THR A 508 -5.00 -8.13 32.64
N LYS A 509 -4.52 -8.33 31.41
CA LYS A 509 -3.33 -9.15 31.11
C LYS A 509 -2.03 -8.35 31.21
N SER A 510 -2.13 -7.02 31.30
CA SER A 510 -0.98 -6.11 31.32
C SER A 510 -0.20 -6.22 32.62
N LYS A 511 1.13 -6.28 32.52
CA LYS A 511 2.04 -6.37 33.68
C LYS A 511 2.48 -5.01 34.20
N ASN A 512 2.57 -4.00 33.32
CA ASN A 512 2.99 -2.64 33.63
C ASN A 512 1.96 -1.64 33.08
N PHE A 513 1.25 -0.94 33.96
CA PHE A 513 0.23 0.02 33.60
C PHE A 513 -0.03 1.04 34.72
N GLU A 514 -0.53 2.22 34.36
CA GLU A 514 -1.09 3.20 35.27
C GLU A 514 -2.62 3.20 35.18
N ILE A 515 -3.29 3.12 36.33
CA ILE A 515 -4.74 3.29 36.43
C ILE A 515 -5.04 4.71 36.86
N GLU A 516 -6.01 5.33 36.21
CA GLU A 516 -6.63 6.57 36.66
C GLU A 516 -8.14 6.46 36.76
N VAL A 517 -8.74 7.18 37.71
CA VAL A 517 -10.20 7.41 37.74
C VAL A 517 -10.47 8.89 37.53
N LEU A 518 -11.38 9.19 36.61
CA LEU A 518 -11.75 10.54 36.21
C LEU A 518 -13.21 10.83 36.48
N ASP A 519 -13.50 12.08 36.84
CA ASP A 519 -14.86 12.61 36.85
C ASP A 519 -15.37 12.95 35.43
N MET A 520 -16.63 13.37 35.30
CA MET A 520 -17.22 13.74 34.01
C MET A 520 -16.60 15.00 33.37
N LYS A 521 -15.82 15.78 34.12
CA LYS A 521 -15.10 16.97 33.64
C LYS A 521 -13.67 16.64 33.20
N GLY A 522 -13.23 15.38 33.35
CA GLY A 522 -11.88 14.93 33.03
C GLY A 522 -10.85 15.20 34.13
N SER A 523 -11.29 15.55 35.34
CA SER A 523 -10.38 15.71 36.50
C SER A 523 -9.97 14.34 37.02
N VAL A 524 -8.67 14.12 37.24
CA VAL A 524 -8.14 12.87 37.82
C VAL A 524 -8.39 12.87 39.33
N LEU A 525 -9.17 11.91 39.81
CA LEU A 525 -9.52 11.72 41.23
C LEU A 525 -8.70 10.63 41.91
N TYR A 526 -8.18 9.69 41.14
CA TYR A 526 -7.34 8.59 41.62
C TYR A 526 -6.32 8.26 40.55
N ARG A 527 -5.09 7.95 40.98
CA ARG A 527 -4.01 7.48 40.12
C ARG A 527 -3.13 6.50 40.87
N LYS A 528 -2.87 5.31 40.30
CA LYS A 528 -1.89 4.34 40.81
C LYS A 528 -1.32 3.45 39.70
N THR A 529 -0.08 3.05 39.85
CA THR A 529 0.59 2.07 38.98
C THR A 529 0.29 0.64 39.45
N ASN A 530 0.07 -0.28 38.50
CA ASN A 530 -0.08 -1.73 38.69
C ASN A 530 -1.12 -2.13 39.76
N SER A 531 -2.16 -1.32 39.93
CA SER A 531 -3.20 -1.54 40.93
C SER A 531 -4.38 -2.29 40.33
N LEU A 532 -4.65 -3.50 40.82
CA LEU A 532 -5.78 -4.33 40.36
C LEU A 532 -7.08 -4.09 41.14
N GLN A 533 -7.08 -3.20 42.14
CA GLN A 533 -8.26 -2.86 42.92
C GLN A 533 -8.22 -1.38 43.30
N ILE A 534 -9.34 -0.70 43.08
CA ILE A 534 -9.55 0.72 43.37
C ILE A 534 -10.57 0.83 44.49
N ASP A 535 -10.22 1.53 45.56
CA ASP A 535 -11.16 1.93 46.59
C ASP A 535 -11.93 3.18 46.13
N VAL A 536 -13.24 3.04 45.99
CA VAL A 536 -14.16 4.10 45.59
C VAL A 536 -15.14 4.48 46.70
N SER A 537 -14.90 4.01 47.93
CA SER A 537 -15.75 4.29 49.10
C SER A 537 -15.90 5.78 49.40
N ASN A 538 -14.95 6.62 48.99
CA ASN A 538 -15.01 8.07 49.18
C ASN A 538 -15.63 8.83 47.99
N PHE A 539 -16.03 8.15 46.91
CA PHE A 539 -16.59 8.77 45.72
C PHE A 539 -18.10 8.95 45.87
N HIS A 540 -18.68 9.96 45.23
CA HIS A 540 -20.14 10.18 45.23
C HIS A 540 -20.83 9.29 44.20
N SER A 541 -22.14 9.06 44.34
CA SER A 541 -22.89 8.34 43.29
C SER A 541 -22.87 9.14 41.99
N GLY A 542 -22.59 8.47 40.87
CA GLY A 542 -22.40 9.15 39.60
C GLY A 542 -21.66 8.31 38.56
N ILE A 543 -21.36 8.94 37.43
CA ILE A 543 -20.59 8.34 36.34
C ILE A 543 -19.15 8.86 36.39
N TYR A 544 -18.21 7.92 36.29
CA TYR A 544 -16.77 8.12 36.26
C TYR A 544 -16.18 7.35 35.09
N PHE A 545 -14.90 7.59 34.79
CA PHE A 545 -14.16 6.83 33.79
C PHE A 545 -12.87 6.29 34.40
N ILE A 546 -12.61 5.00 34.21
CA ILE A 546 -11.33 4.37 34.55
C ILE A 546 -10.47 4.33 33.29
N ARG A 547 -9.26 4.89 33.35
CA ARG A 547 -8.24 4.71 32.31
C ARG A 547 -7.20 3.69 32.77
N LEU A 548 -6.80 2.81 31.86
CA LEU A 548 -5.60 2.01 31.97
C LEU A 548 -4.63 2.52 30.91
N ILE A 549 -3.46 3.00 31.36
CA ILE A 549 -2.44 3.68 30.57
C ILE A 549 -1.20 2.80 30.54
N GLU A 550 -0.74 2.48 29.35
CA GLU A 550 0.50 1.78 29.04
C GLU A 550 1.37 2.71 28.18
N GLU A 551 2.66 2.39 28.02
CA GLU A 551 3.60 3.27 27.30
C GLU A 551 3.13 3.69 25.90
N ASN A 552 2.37 2.82 25.22
CA ASN A 552 1.92 3.04 23.84
C ASN A 552 0.38 3.06 23.66
N GLN A 553 -0.41 2.84 24.72
CA GLN A 553 -1.87 2.71 24.61
C GLN A 553 -2.62 3.24 25.83
N ILE A 554 -3.78 3.86 25.61
CA ILE A 554 -4.71 4.28 26.66
C ILE A 554 -6.06 3.62 26.39
N GLN A 555 -6.56 2.89 27.38
CA GLN A 555 -7.87 2.25 27.34
C GLN A 555 -8.79 2.87 28.39
N THR A 556 -10.07 3.07 28.08
CA THR A 556 -11.02 3.72 29.00
C THR A 556 -12.29 2.89 29.19
N LYS A 557 -12.75 2.75 30.43
CA LYS A 557 -14.02 2.10 30.81
C LYS A 557 -14.90 3.02 31.64
N LYS A 558 -16.20 3.03 31.35
CA LYS A 558 -17.20 3.76 32.16
C LYS A 558 -17.41 3.03 33.48
N LEU A 559 -17.24 3.72 34.61
CA LEU A 559 -17.59 3.25 35.94
C LEU A 559 -18.85 3.99 36.41
N VAL A 560 -19.82 3.25 36.95
CA VAL A 560 -20.99 3.80 37.64
C VAL A 560 -20.81 3.54 39.13
N ILE A 561 -20.94 4.57 39.96
CA ILE A 561 -20.97 4.42 41.42
C ILE A 561 -22.42 4.57 41.87
N ALA A 562 -22.94 3.54 42.54
CA ALA A 562 -24.29 3.50 43.09
C ALA A 562 -24.19 3.13 44.57
N LYS A 563 -24.48 4.09 45.46
CA LYS A 563 -24.42 3.94 46.91
C LYS A 563 -25.81 3.84 47.50
#